data_AF-A0A2G6ITP3-F1
#
_entry.id   AF-A0A2G6ITP3-F1
#
_cell.length_a   1.000
_cell.length_b   1.000
_cell.length_c   1.000
_cell.angle_alpha   90.00
_cell.angle_beta   90.00
_cell.angle_gamma   90.00
#
_symmetry.space_group_name_H-M   'P 1'
#
loop_
_entity.id
_entity.type
_entity.pdbx_description
1 polymer ?
#
loop_
_entity_poly.entity_id
_entity_poly.type
_entity_poly.pdbx_seq_one_letter_code
_entity_poly.pdbx_strand_id
1 'polypeptide(L)'
;MSKETDKVWKRNEVDSPCINICVIHPKARICTGCFRSIEEITAWSKLSPEDRAGIMADLPGRAASLRQRRGGRAARLSRSDDD
;
A
#
# COMPACT_ATOMS: atom_id res chain seq x y z
N MET A 1 -25.03 -29.90 7.58
CA MET A 1 -25.99 -28.77 7.61
C MET A 1 -25.27 -27.50 8.06
N SER A 2 -24.41 -26.89 7.22
CA SER A 2 -23.64 -25.68 7.63
C SER A 2 -23.23 -24.74 6.49
N LYS A 3 -23.48 -25.05 5.21
CA LYS A 3 -23.04 -24.19 4.08
C LYS A 3 -24.06 -23.12 3.64
N GLU A 4 -25.31 -23.20 4.09
CA GLU A 4 -26.40 -22.30 3.63
C GLU A 4 -26.41 -20.97 4.39
N THR A 5 -26.06 -20.99 5.68
CA THR A 5 -26.16 -19.84 6.58
C THR A 5 -25.15 -18.74 6.27
N ASP A 6 -23.97 -19.09 5.74
CA ASP A 6 -22.90 -18.11 5.44
C ASP A 6 -23.29 -17.12 4.34
N LYS A 7 -24.16 -17.52 3.42
CA LYS A 7 -24.61 -16.65 2.31
C LYS A 7 -25.49 -15.51 2.79
N VAL A 8 -26.28 -15.72 3.85
CA VAL A 8 -27.24 -14.74 4.38
C VAL A 8 -26.52 -13.56 5.07
N TRP A 9 -25.31 -13.79 5.60
CA TRP A 9 -24.55 -12.80 6.38
C TRP A 9 -23.35 -12.22 5.65
N LYS A 10 -23.24 -12.42 4.33
CA LYS A 10 -22.09 -11.94 3.56
C LYS A 10 -22.06 -10.41 3.49
N ARG A 11 -21.12 -9.80 4.21
CA ARG A 11 -20.85 -8.35 4.13
C ARG A 11 -20.02 -8.04 2.89
N ASN A 12 -20.24 -6.86 2.34
CA ASN A 12 -19.47 -6.36 1.21
C ASN A 12 -18.14 -5.77 1.74
N GLU A 13 -17.19 -6.65 2.03
CA GLU A 13 -15.87 -6.26 2.54
C GLU A 13 -15.09 -5.49 1.48
N VAL A 14 -14.35 -4.47 1.92
CA VAL A 14 -13.49 -3.67 1.05
C VAL A 14 -12.16 -4.40 0.91
N ASP A 15 -11.87 -4.91 -0.29
CA ASP A 15 -10.57 -5.48 -0.60
C ASP A 15 -9.44 -4.45 -0.37
N SER A 16 -8.36 -4.89 0.26
CA SER A 16 -7.25 -4.00 0.63
C SER A 16 -5.90 -4.72 0.53
N PRO A 17 -4.92 -4.13 -0.18
CA PRO A 17 -3.55 -4.68 -0.30
C PRO A 17 -2.68 -4.34 0.93
N CYS A 18 -3.27 -3.86 2.03
CA CYS A 18 -2.53 -3.39 3.20
C CYS A 18 -1.95 -4.56 4.01
N ILE A 19 -0.65 -4.53 4.26
CA ILE A 19 0.06 -5.51 5.11
C ILE A 19 0.42 -4.95 6.50
N ASN A 20 -0.27 -3.89 6.95
CA ASN A 20 -0.05 -3.21 8.23
C ASN A 20 1.36 -2.62 8.41
N ILE A 21 2.04 -2.32 7.31
CA ILE A 21 3.29 -1.55 7.29
C ILE A 21 2.98 -0.17 6.73
N CYS A 22 3.19 0.87 7.55
CA CYS A 22 2.90 2.26 7.19
C CYS A 22 4.19 3.09 7.13
N VAL A 23 5.04 2.80 6.14
CA VAL A 23 6.28 3.56 5.90
C VAL A 23 6.29 4.05 4.47
N ILE A 24 6.28 5.38 4.27
CA ILE A 24 6.33 6.01 2.96
C ILE A 24 7.78 6.21 2.50
N HIS A 25 8.06 5.79 1.27
CA HIS A 25 9.33 6.05 0.62
C HIS A 25 9.46 7.56 0.32
N PRO A 26 10.54 8.24 0.77
CA PRO A 26 10.61 9.70 0.74
C PRO A 26 10.60 10.30 -0.67
N LYS A 27 11.27 9.65 -1.64
CA LYS A 27 11.32 10.13 -3.04
C LYS A 27 10.11 9.70 -3.87
N ALA A 28 9.87 8.38 -3.95
CA ALA A 28 8.74 7.80 -4.67
C ALA A 28 7.34 8.12 -4.11
N ARG A 29 7.22 8.63 -2.87
CA ARG A 29 5.94 8.96 -2.21
C ARG A 29 4.93 7.81 -2.15
N ILE A 30 5.42 6.58 -2.18
CA ILE A 30 4.65 5.33 -2.13
C ILE A 30 4.91 4.60 -0.81
N CYS A 31 3.89 3.91 -0.28
CA CYS A 31 4.03 3.02 0.86
C CYS A 31 4.89 1.79 0.52
N THR A 32 5.92 1.54 1.32
CA THR A 32 6.86 0.42 1.13
C THR A 32 6.26 -0.95 1.45
N GLY A 33 5.11 -1.01 2.12
CA GLY A 33 4.41 -2.25 2.44
C GLY A 33 3.35 -2.62 1.40
N CYS A 34 2.41 -1.71 1.13
CA CYS A 34 1.28 -1.97 0.24
C CYS A 34 1.40 -1.36 -1.15
N PHE A 35 2.50 -0.65 -1.45
CA PHE A 35 2.83 -0.06 -2.76
C PHE A 35 1.83 0.97 -3.32
N ARG A 36 0.84 1.36 -2.53
CA ARG A 36 -0.06 2.48 -2.82
C ARG A 36 0.61 3.82 -2.55
N SER A 37 0.30 4.80 -3.38
CA SER A 37 0.56 6.22 -3.15
C SER A 37 -0.27 6.76 -1.99
N ILE A 38 0.07 7.96 -1.50
CA ILE A 38 -0.68 8.59 -0.39
C ILE A 38 -2.10 8.95 -0.83
N GLU A 39 -2.26 9.37 -2.08
CA GLU A 39 -3.52 9.76 -2.68
C GLU A 39 -4.47 8.55 -2.75
N GLU A 40 -3.96 7.39 -3.22
CA GLU A 40 -4.72 6.15 -3.23
C GLU A 40 -5.08 5.66 -1.82
N ILE A 41 -4.17 5.81 -0.85
CA ILE A 41 -4.43 5.43 0.55
C ILE A 41 -5.56 6.26 1.14
N THR A 42 -5.54 7.58 0.93
CA THR A 42 -6.56 8.50 1.50
C THR A 42 -7.91 8.37 0.79
N ALA A 43 -7.93 8.06 -0.50
CA ALA A 43 -9.16 7.88 -1.28
C ALA A 43 -9.76 6.47 -1.21
N TRP A 44 -9.03 5.46 -0.71
CA TRP A 44 -9.34 4.03 -0.91
C TRP A 44 -10.79 3.64 -0.61
N SER A 45 -11.35 4.08 0.52
CA SER A 45 -12.72 3.74 0.93
C SER A 45 -13.79 4.31 0.01
N LYS A 46 -13.46 5.35 -0.76
CA LYS A 46 -14.36 6.04 -1.70
C LYS A 46 -14.22 5.54 -3.15
N LEU A 47 -13.14 4.82 -3.47
CA LEU A 47 -12.93 4.26 -4.81
C LEU A 47 -13.94 3.17 -5.12
N SER A 48 -14.32 3.08 -6.40
CA SER A 48 -15.15 1.99 -6.91
C SER A 48 -14.40 0.65 -6.84
N PRO A 49 -15.10 -0.50 -6.80
CA PRO A 49 -14.47 -1.81 -6.90
C PRO A 49 -13.57 -1.95 -8.13
N GLU A 50 -13.98 -1.37 -9.26
CA GLU A 50 -13.26 -1.39 -10.53
C GLU A 50 -11.94 -0.62 -10.43
N ASP A 51 -11.97 0.58 -9.84
CA ASP A 51 -10.76 1.39 -9.61
C ASP A 51 -9.78 0.68 -8.67
N ARG A 52 -10.31 0.05 -7.61
CA ARG A 52 -9.48 -0.74 -6.67
C ARG A 52 -8.82 -1.91 -7.37
N ALA A 53 -9.56 -2.62 -8.23
CA ALA A 53 -9.02 -3.73 -9.02
C ALA A 53 -7.91 -3.27 -9.97
N GLY A 54 -8.10 -2.12 -10.63
CA GLY A 54 -7.07 -1.50 -11.48
C GLY A 54 -5.80 -1.18 -10.69
N ILE A 55 -5.94 -0.49 -9.54
CA ILE A 55 -4.80 -0.18 -8.68
C ILE A 55 -4.10 -1.46 -8.23
N MET A 56 -4.84 -2.49 -7.80
CA MET A 56 -4.26 -3.76 -7.35
C MET A 56 -3.44 -4.47 -8.44
N ALA A 57 -3.84 -4.38 -9.70
CA ALA A 57 -3.10 -4.93 -10.83
C ALA A 57 -1.75 -4.20 -11.05
N ASP A 58 -1.68 -2.91 -10.73
CA ASP A 58 -0.47 -2.09 -10.90
C ASP A 58 0.57 -2.27 -9.79
N LEU A 59 0.13 -2.62 -8.57
CA LEU A 59 1.01 -2.66 -7.38
C LEU A 59 2.26 -3.54 -7.53
N PRO A 60 2.19 -4.76 -8.12
CA PRO A 60 3.38 -5.60 -8.31
C PRO A 60 4.48 -4.90 -9.12
N GLY A 61 4.11 -4.09 -10.11
CA GLY A 61 5.07 -3.32 -10.91
C GLY A 61 5.78 -2.23 -10.10
N ARG A 62 5.10 -1.64 -9.12
CA ARG A 62 5.64 -0.56 -8.27
C ARG A 62 6.65 -1.08 -7.24
N ALA A 63 6.50 -2.33 -6.80
CA ALA A 63 7.40 -2.95 -5.82
C ALA A 63 8.86 -2.99 -6.31
N ALA A 64 9.07 -3.25 -7.61
CA ALA A 64 10.41 -3.27 -8.21
C ALA A 64 11.16 -1.93 -8.06
N SER A 65 10.41 -0.82 -8.10
CA SER A 65 10.95 0.54 -8.02
C SER A 65 11.42 0.93 -6.61
N LEU A 66 11.10 0.14 -5.57
CA LEU A 66 11.39 0.46 -4.16
C LEU A 66 12.54 -0.35 -3.56
N ARG A 67 13.32 -1.07 -4.36
CA ARG A 67 14.44 -1.92 -3.87
C ARG A 67 15.52 -1.15 -3.10
N GLN A 68 15.51 0.18 -3.12
CA GLN A 68 16.46 0.98 -2.37
C GLN A 68 16.06 1.08 -0.89
N ARG A 69 16.83 0.41 -0.04
CA ARG A 69 16.71 0.55 1.41
C ARG A 69 16.95 2.01 1.79
N ARG A 70 16.17 2.53 2.73
CA ARG A 70 16.23 3.92 3.22
C ARG A 70 17.58 4.31 3.85
N GLY A 71 18.49 3.33 4.03
CA GLY A 71 19.77 3.48 4.71
C GLY A 71 19.60 3.60 6.22
N GLY A 72 20.54 3.02 6.97
CA GLY A 72 20.52 3.02 8.43
C GLY A 72 21.01 4.34 9.03
N ARG A 73 21.71 4.26 10.17
CA ARG A 73 22.33 5.43 10.82
C ARG A 73 23.28 6.18 9.88
N ALA A 74 24.09 5.46 9.10
CA ALA A 74 25.05 6.02 8.17
C ALA A 74 24.41 6.97 7.14
N ALA A 75 23.26 6.59 6.56
CA ALA A 75 22.55 7.43 5.58
C ALA A 75 21.87 8.67 6.21
N ARG A 76 21.65 8.67 7.53
CA ARG A 76 21.16 9.87 8.24
C ARG A 76 22.29 10.86 8.47
N LEU A 77 23.46 10.38 8.90
CA LEU A 77 24.64 11.23 9.13
C LEU A 77 25.07 11.91 7.82
N SER A 78 25.13 11.19 6.71
CA SER A 78 25.50 11.77 5.41
C SER A 78 24.52 12.81 4.85
N ARG A 79 23.31 12.96 5.42
CA ARG A 79 22.35 14.02 5.01
C ARG A 79 22.46 15.27 5.87
N SER A 80 23.10 15.18 7.03
CA SER A 80 23.30 16.30 7.95
C SER A 80 24.55 17.12 7.62
N ASP A 81 25.45 16.55 6.82
CA ASP A 81 26.70 17.21 6.39
C ASP A 81 26.53 18.04 5.09
N ASP A 82 25.37 17.97 4.43
CA ASP A 82 25.01 18.69 3.19
C ASP A 82 24.16 19.98 3.44
N ASP A 83 23.95 20.36 4.71
CA ASP A 83 23.19 21.56 5.14
C ASP A 83 24.13 22.64 5.71
#